data_AF-A0A2V8V614-F1
#
_entry.id   AF-A0A2V8V614-F1
#
_cell.length_a   1.000
_cell.length_b   1.000
_cell.length_c   1.000
_cell.angle_alpha   90.00
_cell.angle_beta   90.00
_cell.angle_gamma   90.00
#
_symmetry.space_group_name_H-M   'P 1'
#
loop_
_entity.id
_entity.type
_entity.pdbx_description
1 polymer ?
#
loop_
_entity_poly.entity_id
_entity_poly.type
_entity_poly.pdbx_seq_one_letter_code
_entity_poly.pdbx_strand_id
1 'polypeptide(L)'
;MNAAAQEATVLTNDDLLLWFQRLAIPAQTRSIIDCIRSSGPSRHVGGGRTNVSGRYPSRKMGVTIQFESHRVELAGVYEMEHDAGVLELF
;
A
#
# COMPACT_ATOMS: atom_id res chain seq x y z
N MET A 1 28.31 3.20 6.96
CA MET A 1 27.76 4.30 6.13
C MET A 1 26.28 4.36 6.45
N ASN A 2 25.83 5.43 7.12
CA ASN A 2 24.46 5.55 7.63
C ASN A 2 23.47 5.52 6.46
N ALA A 3 22.65 4.47 6.39
CA ALA A 3 21.39 4.53 5.66
C ALA A 3 20.51 5.50 6.45
N ALA A 4 20.48 6.76 6.04
CA ALA A 4 19.44 7.67 6.48
C ALA A 4 18.13 6.97 6.12
N ALA A 5 17.31 6.63 7.13
CA ALA A 5 15.96 6.16 6.88
C ALA A 5 15.29 7.24 6.05
N GLN A 6 15.08 6.97 4.76
CA GLN A 6 14.34 7.86 3.88
C GLN A 6 12.99 8.05 4.56
N GLU A 7 12.66 9.26 5.00
CA GLU A 7 11.33 9.55 5.48
C GLU A 7 10.36 9.13 4.37
N ALA A 8 9.50 8.17 4.67
CA ALA A 8 8.54 7.65 3.70
C ALA A 8 7.50 8.75 3.45
N THR A 9 7.75 9.57 2.43
CA THR A 9 6.78 10.55 1.94
C THR A 9 5.70 9.83 1.15
N VAL A 10 4.44 10.14 1.47
CA VAL A 10 3.27 9.60 0.76
C VAL A 10 3.37 9.93 -0.73
N LEU A 11 3.15 8.92 -1.58
CA LEU A 11 3.20 9.07 -3.02
C LEU A 11 2.13 10.05 -3.51
N THR A 12 2.55 11.21 -4.01
CA THR A 12 1.64 12.21 -4.55
C THR A 12 1.21 11.87 -5.99
N ASN A 13 0.16 12.53 -6.49
CA ASN A 13 -0.28 12.35 -7.87
C ASN A 13 0.82 12.77 -8.87
N ASP A 14 1.57 13.83 -8.57
CA ASP A 14 2.67 14.27 -9.45
C ASP A 14 3.82 13.26 -9.47
N ASP A 15 4.16 12.69 -8.30
CA ASP A 15 5.16 11.62 -8.21
C ASP A 15 4.72 10.35 -8.96
N LEU A 16 3.43 9.99 -8.88
CA LEU A 16 2.85 8.88 -9.62
C LEU A 16 2.93 9.11 -11.13
N LEU A 17 2.61 10.32 -11.60
CA LEU A 17 2.72 10.68 -13.02
C LEU A 17 4.15 10.58 -13.51
N LEU A 18 5.12 11.07 -12.71
CA LEU A 18 6.54 10.94 -13.03
C LEU A 18 6.98 9.47 -13.06
N TRP A 19 6.49 8.65 -12.13
CA TRP A 19 6.77 7.22 -12.09
C TRP A 19 6.22 6.49 -13.33
N PHE A 20 5.00 6.79 -13.75
CA PHE A 20 4.43 6.26 -15.00
C PHE A 20 5.24 6.64 -16.23
N GLN A 21 5.73 7.89 -16.29
CA GLN A 21 6.58 8.35 -17.39
C GLN A 21 7.92 7.61 -17.42
N ARG A 22 8.58 7.51 -16.27
CA ARG A 22 9.89 6.84 -16.13
C ARG A 22 9.85 5.37 -16.55
N LEU A 23 8.75 4.67 -16.26
CA LEU A 23 8.57 3.26 -16.60
C LEU A 23 7.84 3.03 -17.94
N ALA A 24 7.51 4.09 -18.68
CA ALA A 24 6.75 4.03 -19.92
C ALA A 24 5.44 3.22 -19.79
N ILE A 25 4.72 3.38 -18.68
CA ILE A 25 3.50 2.62 -18.39
C ILE A 25 2.40 2.97 -19.41
N PRO A 26 1.77 1.99 -20.08
CA PRO A 26 0.68 2.23 -21.04
C PRO A 26 -0.57 2.83 -20.39
N ALA A 27 -1.35 3.61 -21.15
CA ALA A 27 -2.56 4.26 -20.66
C ALA A 27 -3.56 3.29 -20.03
N GLN A 28 -3.77 2.11 -20.63
CA GLN A 28 -4.66 1.08 -20.09
C GLN A 28 -4.24 0.63 -18.68
N THR A 29 -2.95 0.42 -18.46
CA THR A 29 -2.41 0.04 -17.14
C THR A 29 -2.60 1.16 -16.12
N ARG A 30 -2.39 2.43 -16.53
CA ARG A 30 -2.64 3.59 -15.66
C ARG A 30 -4.10 3.63 -15.21
N SER A 31 -5.05 3.44 -16.13
CA SER A 31 -6.48 3.42 -15.79
C SER A 31 -6.85 2.31 -14.80
N ILE A 32 -6.21 1.14 -14.89
CA ILE A 32 -6.41 0.06 -13.92
C ILE A 32 -5.87 0.46 -12.54
N ILE A 33 -4.67 1.06 -12.50
CA ILE A 33 -4.07 1.54 -11.25
C ILE A 33 -4.95 2.62 -10.61
N ASP A 34 -5.44 3.60 -11.39
CA ASP A 34 -6.33 4.65 -10.90
C ASP A 34 -7.66 4.08 -10.37
N CYS A 35 -8.18 3.04 -11.02
CA CYS A 35 -9.37 2.31 -10.55
C CYS A 35 -9.11 1.65 -9.19
N ILE A 36 -7.98 0.94 -9.02
CA ILE A 36 -7.60 0.31 -7.74
C ILE A 36 -7.41 1.37 -6.65
N ARG A 37 -6.72 2.48 -6.96
CA ARG A 37 -6.48 3.59 -6.03
C ARG A 37 -7.77 4.26 -5.56
N SER A 38 -8.81 4.24 -6.39
CA SER A 38 -10.11 4.88 -6.10
C SER A 38 -11.17 3.94 -5.53
N SER A 39 -11.02 2.61 -5.66
CA SER A 39 -12.05 1.65 -5.21
C SER A 39 -12.12 1.46 -3.70
N GLY A 40 -11.12 1.92 -2.94
CA GLY A 40 -11.01 1.68 -1.50
C GLY A 40 -10.91 0.18 -1.15
N PRO A 41 -10.77 -0.17 0.14
CA PRO A 41 -10.74 -1.58 0.56
C PRO A 41 -12.05 -2.27 0.16
N SER A 42 -11.93 -3.30 -0.67
CA SER A 42 -13.02 -3.89 -1.45
C SER A 42 -14.14 -4.59 -0.65
N ARG A 43 -13.99 -4.79 0.67
CA ARG A 43 -15.04 -5.41 1.49
C ARG A 43 -14.83 -5.22 3.00
N HIS A 44 -15.93 -4.98 3.71
CA HIS A 44 -16.04 -5.22 5.15
C HIS A 44 -16.36 -6.71 5.35
N VAL A 45 -15.38 -7.54 5.66
CA VAL A 45 -15.65 -8.95 6.02
C VAL A 45 -15.85 -9.09 7.53
N GLY A 46 -16.80 -9.95 7.90
CA GLY A 46 -17.06 -10.25 9.30
C GLY A 46 -15.99 -11.21 9.80
N GLY A 47 -15.13 -10.74 10.71
CA GLY A 47 -14.07 -11.57 11.29
C GLY A 47 -14.61 -12.91 11.80
N GLY A 48 -14.09 -14.01 11.26
CA GLY A 48 -14.34 -15.34 11.81
C GLY A 48 -13.83 -15.41 13.26
N ARG A 49 -14.54 -16.14 14.14
CA ARG A 49 -14.29 -16.19 15.61
C ARG A 49 -12.84 -16.52 16.03
N THR A 50 -12.00 -16.99 15.11
CA THR A 50 -10.61 -17.40 15.35
C THR A 50 -9.56 -16.46 14.76
N ASN A 51 -9.95 -15.50 13.91
CA ASN A 51 -8.99 -14.59 13.29
C ASN A 51 -8.79 -13.35 14.16
N VAL A 52 -7.53 -12.92 14.28
CA VAL A 52 -7.19 -11.66 14.95
C VAL A 52 -7.12 -10.58 13.89
N SER A 53 -8.10 -9.70 13.92
CA SER A 53 -8.11 -8.46 13.15
C SER A 53 -7.42 -7.33 13.91
N GLY A 54 -7.01 -6.30 13.18
CA GLY A 54 -6.36 -5.13 13.75
C GLY A 54 -6.13 -4.04 12.73
N ARG A 55 -5.30 -3.08 13.13
CA ARG A 55 -4.97 -1.89 12.35
C ARG A 55 -3.47 -1.68 12.36
N TYR A 56 -2.92 -1.34 11.19
CA TYR A 56 -1.51 -1.04 11.00
C TYR A 56 -1.34 0.40 10.50
N PRO A 57 -0.57 1.26 11.21
CA PRO A 57 -0.34 2.64 10.77
C PRO A 57 0.75 2.66 9.68
N SER A 58 0.35 2.70 8.40
CA SER A 58 1.29 2.80 7.28
C SER A 58 1.88 4.21 7.24
N ARG A 59 3.21 4.29 7.30
CA ARG A 59 3.94 5.55 7.10
C ARG A 59 4.04 5.87 5.62
N LYS A 60 4.26 4.86 4.77
CA LYS A 60 4.31 5.01 3.31
C LYS A 60 3.07 5.64 2.72
N MET A 61 1.89 5.24 3.21
CA MET A 61 0.62 5.71 2.67
C MET A 61 -0.03 6.79 3.53
N GLY A 62 0.47 7.04 4.74
CA GLY A 62 -0.11 8.03 5.66
C GLY A 62 -1.52 7.68 6.15
N VAL A 63 -1.91 6.40 6.07
CA VAL A 63 -3.25 5.91 6.44
C VAL A 63 -3.14 4.71 7.38
N THR A 64 -4.26 4.36 8.02
CA THR A 64 -4.36 3.14 8.81
C THR A 64 -4.95 2.02 7.97
N ILE A 65 -4.20 0.94 7.78
CA ILE A 65 -4.62 -0.26 7.04
C ILE A 65 -5.31 -1.21 8.03
N GLN A 66 -6.50 -1.70 7.69
CA GLN A 66 -7.16 -2.76 8.44
C GLN A 66 -6.72 -4.13 7.92
N PHE A 67 -6.44 -5.06 8.83
CA PHE A 67 -6.20 -6.47 8.52
C PHE A 67 -7.14 -7.35 9.34
N GLU A 68 -7.43 -8.54 8.84
CA GLU A 68 -8.28 -9.54 9.50
C GLU A 68 -7.51 -10.78 9.93
N SER A 69 -6.28 -10.98 9.43
CA SER A 69 -5.38 -12.05 9.83
C SER A 69 -4.01 -11.53 10.24
N HIS A 70 -3.66 -11.65 11.52
CA HIS A 70 -2.31 -11.33 12.00
C HIS A 70 -1.21 -12.24 11.43
N ARG A 71 -1.55 -13.44 10.93
CA ARG A 71 -0.54 -14.42 10.47
C ARG A 71 -0.14 -14.23 9.01
N VAL A 72 -1.08 -13.80 8.18
CA VAL A 72 -0.86 -13.70 6.73
C VAL A 72 -0.91 -12.25 6.30
N GLU A 73 -2.00 -11.55 6.58
CA GLU A 73 -2.21 -10.18 6.11
C GLU A 73 -1.30 -9.19 6.82
N LEU A 74 -1.21 -9.25 8.16
CA LEU A 74 -0.30 -8.36 8.89
C LEU A 74 1.17 -8.60 8.51
N ALA A 75 1.57 -9.85 8.30
CA ALA A 75 2.93 -10.17 7.85
C ALA A 75 3.20 -9.58 6.46
N GLY A 76 2.27 -9.75 5.51
CA GLY A 76 2.39 -9.17 4.17
C GLY A 76 2.39 -7.64 4.18
N VAL A 77 1.53 -6.99 4.98
CA VAL A 77 1.54 -5.53 5.17
C VAL A 77 2.89 -5.08 5.72
N TYR A 78 3.46 -5.81 6.69
CA TYR A 78 4.75 -5.47 7.27
C TYR A 78 5.89 -5.59 6.26
N GLU A 79 5.94 -6.68 5.49
CA GLU A 79 6.96 -6.88 4.45
C GLU A 79 6.90 -5.76 3.39
N MET A 80 5.71 -5.47 2.88
CA MET A 80 5.49 -4.42 1.88
C MET A 80 5.73 -3.01 2.44
N GLU A 81 5.38 -2.71 3.69
CA GLU A 81 5.67 -1.42 4.33
C GLU A 81 7.19 -1.17 4.43
N HIS A 82 7.99 -2.21 4.61
CA HIS A 82 9.44 -2.07 4.81
C HIS A 82 10.29 -2.29 3.54
N ASP A 83 9.71 -2.76 2.44
CA ASP A 83 10.42 -2.91 1.15
C ASP A 83 10.53 -1.56 0.41
N ALA A 84 11.75 -1.06 0.18
CA ALA A 84 11.98 0.21 -0.53
C ALA A 84 11.43 0.23 -1.98
N GLY A 85 11.19 -0.93 -2.60
CA GLY A 85 10.59 -1.04 -3.93
C GLY A 85 9.06 -0.92 -3.97
N VAL A 86 8.39 -0.99 -2.82
CA VAL A 86 6.93 -0.87 -2.72
C VAL A 86 6.55 0.57 -2.42
N LEU A 87 5.73 1.17 -3.30
CA LEU A 87 5.23 2.54 -3.13
C LEU A 87 3.92 2.60 -2.34
N GLU A 88 2.97 1.71 -2.63
CA GLU A 88 1.62 1.68 -2.04
C GLU A 88 1.09 0.24 -1.94
N LEU A 89 0.07 0.04 -1.10
CA LEU A 89 -0.62 -1.22 -0.83
C LEU A 89 -2.14 -0.99 -0.91
N PHE A 90 -2.89 -1.83 -1.64
CA PHE A 90 -4.34 -1.72 -1.79
C PHE A 90 -5.05 -3.06 -1.56
#